data_AF-A0A3B7MX89-F1
#
_entry.id   AF-A0A3B7MX89-F1
#
_cell.length_a   1.000
_cell.length_b   1.000
_cell.length_c   1.000
_cell.angle_alpha   90.00
_cell.angle_beta   90.00
_cell.angle_gamma   90.00
#
_symmetry.space_group_name_H-M   'P 1'
#
loop_
_entity.id
_entity.type
_entity.pdbx_description
1 polymer ?
#
loop_
_entity_poly.entity_id
_entity_poly.type
_entity_poly.pdbx_seq_one_letter_code
_entity_poly.pdbx_strand_id
1 'polypeptide(L)'
;MKNVIVIIFSMVAFIKASHSQQYDWKQTDHWKIYDIVDRQAIKITTDSLKLLKGTLIPKDSVLYYISDAAILPSIKNEVWMGAFVLTYEVKENQIGKLLVCKYRNCIYNSFDRQYYEIDSRKSDAWQSFLNNCMNREN
;
A
#
# COMPACT_ATOMS: atom_id res chain seq x y z
N MET A 1 33.58 53.68 -21.76
CA MET A 1 32.21 53.61 -21.20
C MET A 1 31.91 52.14 -20.95
N LYS A 2 31.80 51.75 -19.67
CA LYS A 2 31.64 50.36 -19.22
C LYS A 2 30.15 50.00 -19.23
N ASN A 3 29.72 49.12 -20.13
CA ASN A 3 28.37 48.56 -20.09
C ASN A 3 28.39 47.30 -19.23
N VAL A 4 27.78 47.45 -18.06
CA VAL A 4 27.47 46.41 -17.08
C VAL A 4 26.26 45.63 -17.60
N ILE A 5 26.46 44.40 -18.06
CA ILE A 5 25.36 43.47 -18.30
C ILE A 5 25.21 42.61 -17.05
N VAL A 6 24.25 43.02 -16.23
CA VAL A 6 23.76 42.27 -15.08
C VAL A 6 23.05 41.02 -15.61
N ILE A 7 23.74 39.88 -15.60
CA ILE A 7 23.12 38.58 -15.87
C ILE A 7 22.45 38.13 -14.56
N ILE A 8 21.23 38.62 -14.32
CA ILE A 8 20.26 37.95 -13.44
C ILE A 8 19.80 36.71 -14.22
N PHE A 9 20.59 35.63 -14.15
CA PHE A 9 20.12 34.34 -14.68
C PHE A 9 19.16 33.75 -13.66
N SER A 10 17.90 33.98 -13.99
CA SER A 10 16.68 33.47 -13.37
C SER A 10 16.87 32.08 -12.78
N MET A 11 16.96 32.04 -11.45
CA MET A 11 16.81 30.85 -10.63
C MET A 11 15.32 30.47 -10.67
N VAL A 12 14.85 29.98 -11.83
CA VAL A 12 13.51 29.39 -11.95
C VAL A 12 13.60 28.05 -11.25
N ALA A 13 13.34 28.09 -9.95
CA ALA A 13 13.07 26.92 -9.14
C ALA A 13 11.97 26.12 -9.85
N PHE A 14 12.34 25.00 -10.47
CA PHE A 14 11.43 23.90 -10.73
C PHE A 14 10.99 23.37 -9.38
N ILE A 15 10.03 24.07 -8.76
CA ILE A 15 9.20 23.50 -7.70
C ILE A 15 8.39 22.42 -8.43
N LYS A 16 8.95 21.21 -8.52
CA LYS A 16 8.15 20.04 -8.81
C LYS A 16 7.15 19.97 -7.67
N ALA A 17 5.94 20.47 -7.94
CA ALA A 17 4.76 20.17 -7.16
C ALA A 17 4.54 18.66 -7.32
N SER A 18 5.28 17.87 -6.55
CA SER A 18 4.99 16.48 -6.28
C SER A 18 3.67 16.46 -5.53
N HIS A 19 2.57 16.63 -6.25
CA HIS A 19 1.29 16.12 -5.81
C HIS A 19 1.56 14.64 -5.63
N SER A 20 1.57 14.20 -4.37
CA SER A 20 1.64 12.79 -4.02
C SER A 20 0.41 12.15 -4.63
N GLN A 21 0.53 11.66 -5.86
CA GLN A 21 -0.55 11.03 -6.58
C GLN A 21 -0.96 9.80 -5.77
N GLN A 22 -2.23 9.75 -5.40
CA GLN A 22 -2.82 8.58 -4.76
C GLN A 22 -2.56 7.37 -5.66
N TYR A 23 -2.11 6.26 -5.06
CA TYR A 23 -1.85 5.04 -5.80
C TYR A 23 -3.12 4.55 -6.49
N ASP A 24 -3.06 4.35 -7.80
CA ASP A 24 -4.19 3.82 -8.55
C ASP A 24 -4.30 2.31 -8.32
N TRP A 25 -5.14 1.93 -7.37
CA TRP A 25 -5.42 0.53 -7.06
C TRP A 25 -6.09 -0.22 -8.20
N LYS A 26 -6.75 0.46 -9.15
CA LYS A 26 -7.51 -0.20 -10.23
C LYS A 26 -6.63 -1.00 -11.18
N GLN A 27 -5.35 -0.61 -11.30
CA GLN A 27 -4.37 -1.30 -12.14
C GLN A 27 -3.86 -2.63 -11.55
N THR A 28 -4.26 -2.97 -10.33
CA THR A 28 -3.80 -4.19 -9.64
C THR A 28 -4.66 -5.40 -9.98
N ASP A 29 -4.08 -6.60 -9.94
CA ASP A 29 -4.80 -7.85 -10.17
C ASP A 29 -4.23 -9.03 -9.36
N HIS A 30 -4.82 -10.22 -9.51
CA HIS A 30 -4.36 -11.49 -8.92
C HIS A 30 -4.07 -11.40 -7.41
N TRP A 31 -5.00 -10.78 -6.69
CA TRP A 31 -4.86 -10.56 -5.26
C TRP A 31 -4.80 -11.88 -4.49
N LYS A 32 -3.81 -12.01 -3.61
CA LYS A 32 -3.66 -13.13 -2.68
C LYS A 32 -3.52 -12.64 -1.26
N ILE A 33 -4.06 -13.40 -0.31
CA ILE A 33 -3.84 -13.22 1.13
C ILE A 33 -3.06 -14.43 1.68
N TYR A 34 -2.23 -14.19 2.68
CA TYR A 34 -1.36 -15.22 3.28
C TYR A 34 -1.62 -15.37 4.78
N ASP A 35 -1.54 -16.61 5.27
CA ASP A 35 -1.69 -16.91 6.69
C ASP A 35 -0.39 -16.66 7.46
N ILE A 36 -0.12 -15.38 7.67
CA ILE A 36 1.09 -14.94 8.36
C ILE A 36 0.68 -13.91 9.40
N VAL A 37 0.10 -14.41 10.49
CA VAL A 37 -0.35 -13.58 11.61
C VAL A 37 0.80 -13.41 12.63
N ASP A 38 1.86 -12.69 12.26
CA ASP A 38 2.96 -12.33 13.18
C ASP A 38 3.61 -10.99 12.77
N ARG A 39 4.25 -10.29 13.70
CA ARG A 39 5.12 -9.13 13.42
C ARG A 39 6.22 -9.45 12.42
N GLN A 40 6.62 -10.72 12.33
CA GLN A 40 7.60 -11.18 11.35
C GLN A 40 7.11 -11.05 9.91
N ALA A 41 5.79 -11.03 9.68
CA ALA A 41 5.18 -10.92 8.36
C ALA A 41 5.63 -9.64 7.60
N ILE A 42 5.94 -8.59 8.35
CA ILE A 42 6.47 -7.33 7.82
C ILE A 42 7.82 -7.53 7.13
N LYS A 43 8.67 -8.40 7.71
CA LYS A 43 10.04 -8.67 7.24
C LYS A 43 10.09 -9.64 6.06
N ILE A 44 9.01 -10.39 5.81
CA ILE A 44 8.96 -11.36 4.70
C ILE A 44 8.99 -10.59 3.39
N THR A 45 9.92 -10.93 2.51
CA THR A 45 10.04 -10.30 1.20
C THR A 45 8.96 -10.82 0.25
N THR A 46 8.65 -10.05 -0.78
CA THR A 46 7.69 -10.48 -1.81
C THR A 46 8.13 -11.79 -2.47
N ASP A 47 9.43 -12.01 -2.67
CA ASP A 47 9.94 -13.27 -3.24
C ASP A 47 9.71 -14.47 -2.33
N SER A 48 9.87 -14.32 -1.01
CA SER A 48 9.53 -15.37 -0.05
C SER A 48 8.03 -15.69 -0.07
N LEU A 49 7.16 -14.68 -0.23
CA LEU A 49 5.71 -14.89 -0.33
C LEU A 49 5.31 -15.70 -1.57
N LYS A 50 6.09 -15.69 -2.65
CA LYS A 50 5.81 -16.51 -3.85
C LYS A 50 5.94 -18.00 -3.57
N LEU A 51 6.72 -18.38 -2.55
CA LEU A 51 6.95 -19.77 -2.14
C LEU A 51 5.88 -20.27 -1.17
N LEU A 52 5.08 -19.37 -0.60
CA LEU A 52 4.03 -19.71 0.35
C LEU A 52 2.70 -19.92 -0.38
N LYS A 53 1.89 -20.84 0.14
CA LYS A 53 0.50 -20.98 -0.28
C LYS A 53 -0.27 -19.73 0.18
N GLY A 54 -0.95 -19.08 -0.75
CA GLY A 54 -1.81 -17.93 -0.49
C GLY A 54 -3.18 -18.15 -1.12
N THR A 55 -4.21 -17.60 -0.49
CA THR A 55 -5.59 -17.70 -0.93
C THR A 55 -5.88 -16.58 -1.92
N LEU A 56 -6.36 -16.90 -3.11
CA LEU A 56 -6.85 -15.90 -4.05
C LEU A 56 -8.09 -15.20 -3.49
N ILE A 57 -8.10 -13.87 -3.57
CA ILE A 57 -9.24 -13.05 -3.15
C ILE A 57 -9.77 -12.22 -4.31
N PRO A 58 -11.09 -11.99 -4.41
CA PRO A 58 -11.66 -11.23 -5.52
C PRO A 58 -11.16 -9.78 -5.53
N LYS A 59 -10.68 -9.33 -6.70
CA LYS A 59 -10.23 -7.95 -6.92
C LYS A 59 -11.28 -6.93 -6.51
N ASP A 60 -12.53 -7.12 -6.92
CA ASP A 60 -13.62 -6.17 -6.63
C ASP A 60 -13.87 -6.02 -5.13
N SER A 61 -13.74 -7.12 -4.38
CA SER A 61 -13.85 -7.08 -2.92
C SER A 61 -12.73 -6.23 -2.33
N VAL A 62 -11.48 -6.43 -2.76
CA VAL A 62 -10.35 -5.62 -2.26
C VAL A 62 -10.52 -4.14 -2.61
N LEU A 63 -10.85 -3.84 -3.86
CA LEU A 63 -11.00 -2.46 -4.35
C LEU A 63 -12.12 -1.73 -3.62
N TYR A 64 -13.22 -2.39 -3.29
CA TYR A 64 -14.30 -1.81 -2.48
C TYR A 64 -13.79 -1.18 -1.18
N TYR A 65 -12.78 -1.78 -0.54
CA TYR A 65 -12.21 -1.27 0.70
C TYR A 65 -11.13 -0.22 0.46
N ILE A 66 -10.21 -0.44 -0.48
CA ILE A 66 -8.97 0.35 -0.58
C ILE A 66 -8.99 1.45 -1.65
N SER A 67 -9.96 1.48 -2.56
CA SER A 67 -9.98 2.46 -3.67
C SER A 67 -9.94 3.91 -3.20
N ASP A 68 -10.58 4.18 -2.06
CA ASP A 68 -10.75 5.51 -1.50
C ASP A 68 -9.75 5.79 -0.37
N ALA A 69 -8.72 4.93 -0.22
CA ALA A 69 -7.78 5.05 0.87
C ALA A 69 -6.93 6.32 0.73
N ALA A 70 -6.88 7.12 1.79
CA ALA A 70 -6.17 8.39 1.82
C ALA A 70 -4.73 8.20 2.29
N ILE A 71 -3.78 8.95 1.72
CA ILE A 71 -2.38 8.90 2.16
C ILE A 71 -2.29 9.40 3.61
N LEU A 72 -1.65 8.62 4.48
CA LEU A 72 -1.37 9.00 5.86
C LEU A 72 -0.08 9.82 5.92
N PRO A 73 -0.13 11.11 6.31
CA PRO A 73 1.04 11.96 6.37
C PRO A 73 1.97 11.50 7.49
N SER A 74 3.00 10.75 7.12
CA SER A 74 4.10 10.29 7.96
C SER A 74 3.67 9.61 9.27
N ILE A 75 3.33 8.33 9.17
CA ILE A 75 3.42 7.46 10.34
C ILE A 75 4.91 7.19 10.63
N LYS A 76 5.52 8.06 11.45
CA LYS A 76 6.77 7.74 12.14
C LYS A 76 6.43 6.71 13.22
N ASN A 77 6.64 5.44 12.93
CA ASN A 77 6.65 4.34 13.90
C ASN A 77 5.28 3.85 14.40
N GLU A 78 4.37 3.42 13.51
CA GLU A 78 3.31 2.55 14.01
C GLU A 78 3.89 1.21 14.44
N VAL A 79 3.63 0.86 15.69
CA VAL A 79 3.87 -0.47 16.22
C VAL A 79 2.84 -1.39 15.59
N TRP A 80 3.24 -2.07 14.51
CA TRP A 80 2.45 -3.12 13.91
C TRP A 80 2.32 -4.26 14.92
N MET A 81 1.16 -4.34 15.59
CA MET A 81 0.86 -5.42 16.54
C MET A 81 0.37 -6.70 15.85
N GLY A 82 0.36 -6.70 14.52
CA GLY A 82 -0.06 -7.79 13.65
C GLY A 82 -0.49 -7.21 12.31
N ALA A 83 -0.22 -7.94 11.23
CA ALA A 83 -0.61 -7.55 9.89
C ALA A 83 -1.22 -8.74 9.15
N PHE A 84 -2.25 -8.50 8.33
CA PHE A 84 -2.51 -9.39 7.20
C PHE A 84 -1.53 -9.04 6.08
N VAL A 85 -1.02 -10.06 5.40
CA VAL A 85 -0.18 -9.87 4.23
C VAL A 85 -1.00 -10.20 3.01
N LEU A 86 -1.11 -9.21 2.11
CA LEU A 86 -1.68 -9.40 0.79
C LEU A 86 -0.58 -9.18 -0.25
N THR A 87 -0.67 -9.88 -1.37
CA THR A 87 0.07 -9.55 -2.58
C THR A 87 -0.90 -9.26 -3.71
N TYR A 88 -0.42 -8.48 -4.66
CA TYR A 88 -1.15 -8.14 -5.87
C TYR A 88 -0.14 -8.00 -7.01
N GLU A 89 -0.60 -8.16 -8.22
CA GLU A 89 0.20 -7.94 -9.41
C GLU A 89 -0.07 -6.54 -9.97
N VAL A 90 1.00 -5.86 -10.36
CA VAL A 90 1.04 -4.66 -11.20
C VAL A 90 1.67 -5.09 -12.52
N LYS A 91 1.20 -4.49 -13.63
CA LYS A 91 1.76 -4.58 -15.00
C LYS A 91 3.04 -5.43 -15.14
N GLU A 92 3.00 -6.43 -16.02
CA GLU A 92 4.17 -7.27 -16.36
C GLU A 92 4.75 -8.07 -15.18
N ASN A 93 3.91 -8.81 -14.43
CA ASN A 93 4.33 -9.71 -13.35
C ASN A 93 5.05 -9.02 -12.16
N GLN A 94 4.91 -7.71 -12.00
CA GLN A 94 5.48 -7.02 -10.83
C GLN A 94 4.58 -7.25 -9.62
N ILE A 95 5.08 -7.98 -8.63
CA ILE A 95 4.28 -8.27 -7.44
C ILE A 95 4.51 -7.18 -6.39
N GLY A 96 3.42 -6.50 -6.02
CA GLY A 96 3.34 -5.62 -4.87
C GLY A 96 2.92 -6.36 -3.61
N LYS A 97 3.33 -5.85 -2.45
CA LYS A 97 2.93 -6.34 -1.13
C LYS A 97 2.14 -5.26 -0.41
N LEU A 98 0.99 -5.62 0.12
CA LEU A 98 0.19 -4.78 1.00
C LEU A 98 0.18 -5.37 2.40
N LEU A 99 0.65 -4.60 3.38
CA LEU A 99 0.53 -4.95 4.79
C LEU A 99 -0.73 -4.27 5.31
N VAL A 100 -1.62 -5.02 5.93
CA VAL A 100 -2.88 -4.48 6.47
C VAL A 100 -2.86 -4.61 7.98
N CYS A 101 -3.00 -3.49 8.68
CA CYS A 101 -3.03 -3.48 10.14
C CYS A 101 -4.21 -4.29 10.68
N LYS A 102 -3.97 -5.21 11.61
CA LYS A 102 -5.05 -6.02 12.22
C LYS A 102 -5.98 -5.24 13.15
N TYR A 103 -5.48 -4.14 13.72
CA TYR A 103 -6.17 -3.38 14.78
C TYR A 103 -6.47 -1.93 14.42
N ARG A 104 -6.19 -1.54 13.17
CA ARG A 104 -6.32 -0.16 12.69
C ARG A 104 -6.71 -0.19 11.22
N ASN A 105 -7.28 0.91 10.75
CA ASN A 105 -7.60 1.12 9.34
C ASN A 105 -6.40 1.61 8.54
N CYS A 106 -5.22 1.04 8.80
CA CYS A 106 -4.01 1.38 8.08
C CYS A 106 -3.58 0.24 7.16
N ILE A 107 -3.09 0.63 5.99
CA ILE A 107 -2.39 -0.26 5.07
C ILE A 107 -1.06 0.37 4.67
N TYR A 108 -0.05 -0.46 4.48
CA TYR A 108 1.24 -0.05 3.93
C TYR A 108 1.46 -0.74 2.60
N ASN A 109 1.70 0.07 1.57
CA ASN A 109 2.01 -0.40 0.24
C ASN A 109 3.52 -0.47 0.03
N SER A 110 4.06 -1.64 -0.26
CA SER A 110 5.49 -1.80 -0.49
C SER A 110 5.96 -1.19 -1.81
N PHE A 111 5.06 -0.99 -2.77
CA PHE A 111 5.42 -0.53 -4.12
C PHE A 111 5.81 0.96 -4.12
N ASP A 112 4.95 1.82 -3.58
CA ASP A 112 5.20 3.26 -3.43
C ASP A 112 5.79 3.64 -2.06
N ARG A 113 5.88 2.67 -1.13
CA ARG A 113 6.36 2.82 0.24
C ARG A 113 5.54 3.83 1.06
N GLN A 114 4.26 3.95 0.77
CA GLN A 114 3.33 4.84 1.46
C GLN A 114 2.39 4.09 2.41
N TYR A 115 1.94 4.81 3.42
CA TYR A 115 0.86 4.39 4.31
C TYR A 115 -0.44 5.02 3.84
N TYR A 116 -1.51 4.25 3.90
CA TYR A 116 -2.85 4.70 3.58
C TYR A 116 -3.80 4.39 4.72
N GLU A 117 -4.78 5.28 4.92
CA GLU A 117 -5.92 5.07 5.80
C GLU A 117 -7.11 4.61 4.98
N ILE A 118 -7.68 3.47 5.36
CA ILE A 118 -8.97 3.03 4.87
C ILE A 118 -10.07 3.82 5.59
N ASP A 119 -11.12 4.17 4.88
CA ASP A 119 -12.32 4.78 5.46
C ASP A 119 -12.80 3.99 6.68
N SER A 120 -12.87 4.65 7.83
CA SER A 120 -13.24 4.04 9.11
C SER A 120 -14.63 3.40 9.08
N ARG A 121 -15.52 3.87 8.20
CA ARG A 121 -16.86 3.27 7.98
C ARG A 121 -16.78 1.86 7.40
N LYS A 122 -15.68 1.50 6.75
CA LYS A 122 -15.45 0.19 6.13
C LYS A 122 -14.61 -0.74 7.02
N SER A 123 -14.14 -0.26 8.17
CA SER A 123 -13.23 -0.96 9.10
C SER A 123 -13.67 -2.38 9.45
N ASP A 124 -14.83 -2.52 10.08
CA ASP A 124 -15.28 -3.81 10.62
C ASP A 124 -15.57 -4.79 9.49
N ALA A 125 -16.21 -4.31 8.43
CA ALA A 125 -16.47 -5.10 7.23
C ALA A 125 -15.17 -5.57 6.55
N TRP A 126 -14.13 -4.74 6.54
CA TRP A 126 -12.83 -5.09 5.98
C TRP A 126 -12.14 -6.17 6.81
N GLN A 127 -12.09 -5.99 8.13
CA GLN A 127 -11.50 -6.97 9.03
C GLN A 127 -12.27 -8.31 8.98
N SER A 128 -13.61 -8.27 8.97
CA SER A 128 -14.42 -9.49 8.81
C SER A 128 -14.15 -10.18 7.46
N PHE A 129 -14.04 -9.42 6.37
CA PHE A 129 -13.69 -9.97 5.07
C PHE A 129 -12.34 -10.68 5.10
N LEU A 130 -11.30 -10.03 5.62
CA LEU A 130 -9.95 -10.61 5.71
C LEU A 130 -9.93 -11.88 6.56
N ASN A 131 -10.56 -11.85 7.75
CA ASN A 131 -10.65 -13.03 8.61
C ASN A 131 -11.40 -14.18 7.93
N ASN A 132 -12.48 -13.90 7.20
CA ASN A 132 -13.21 -14.92 6.46
C ASN A 132 -12.38 -15.52 5.32
N CYS A 133 -11.55 -14.73 4.64
CA CYS A 133 -10.63 -15.26 3.65
C CYS A 133 -9.60 -16.21 4.28
N MET A 134 -9.12 -15.89 5.48
CA MET A 134 -8.16 -16.73 6.20
C MET A 134 -8.74 -18.04 6.70
N ASN A 135 -9.96 -18.02 7.22
CA ASN A 135 -10.58 -19.19 7.84
C ASN A 135 -11.08 -20.24 6.83
N ARG A 136 -11.12 -19.94 5.52
CA ARG A 136 -11.64 -20.85 4.49
C ARG A 136 -10.64 -21.94 4.06
N GLU A 137 -9.41 -21.93 4.55
CA GLU A 137 -8.39 -22.94 4.23
C GLU A 137 -8.12 -23.95 5.36
N ASN A 138 -8.79 -23.82 6.51
CA ASN A 138 -8.78 -24.78 7.62
C ASN A 138 -10.04 -25.66 7.58
#